data_AF-A0A7Y0TQM5-F1
#
_entry.id   AF-A0A7Y0TQM5-F1
#
_cell.length_a   1.000
_cell.length_b   1.000
_cell.length_c   1.000
_cell.angle_alpha   90.00
_cell.angle_beta   90.00
_cell.angle_gamma   90.00
#
_symmetry.space_group_name_H-M   'P 1'
#
loop_
_entity.id
_entity.type
_entity.pdbx_description
1 polymer ?
#
loop_
_entity_poly.entity_id
_entity_poly.type
_entity_poly.pdbx_seq_one_letter_code
_entity_poly.pdbx_strand_id
1 'polypeptide(L)' 'MAMNVEIKNGKLCIEIDLETPTPSSSGKTLVVASTHGNTVTSVMVEGKPVTIGLNAYIKK' A
#
# COMPACT_ATOMS: atom_id res chain seq x y z
N MET A 1 -11.25 2.51 -2.98
CA MET A 1 -10.04 2.33 -2.16
C MET A 1 -9.62 3.70 -1.70
N ALA A 2 -9.90 4.01 -0.44
CA ALA A 2 -9.31 5.17 0.20
C ALA A 2 -7.98 4.71 0.81
N MET A 3 -6.89 5.38 0.43
CA MET A 3 -5.58 5.19 1.06
C MET A 3 -5.28 6.46 1.84
N ASN A 4 -5.10 6.32 3.16
CA ASN A 4 -4.63 7.40 4.01
C ASN A 4 -3.15 7.18 4.33
N VAL A 5 -2.36 8.26 4.23
CA VAL A 5 -0.91 8.21 4.40
C VAL A 5 -0.51 9.39 5.27
N GLU A 6 0.25 9.10 6.31
CA GLU A 6 0.73 10.12 7.25
C GLU A 6 2.10 9.75 7.81
N ILE A 7 2.86 10.77 8.23
CA ILE A 7 4.11 10.56 8.99
C ILE A 7 3.81 10.84 10.46
N LYS A 8 3.93 9.82 11.30
CA LYS A 8 3.74 9.92 12.75
C LYS A 8 4.97 9.38 13.47
N ASN A 9 5.55 10.18 14.37
CA ASN A 9 6.70 9.78 15.19
C ASN A 9 7.88 9.25 14.34
N GLY A 10 8.16 9.91 13.21
CA GLY A 10 9.23 9.51 12.28
C GLY A 10 8.95 8.22 11.49
N LYS A 11 7.72 7.70 11.53
CA LYS A 11 7.31 6.50 10.78
C LYS A 11 6.28 6.87 9.71
N LEU A 12 6.36 6.22 8.56
CA LEU A 12 5.34 6.29 7.52
C LEU A 12 4.21 5.32 7.88
N CYS A 13 3.03 5.86 8.18
CA CYS A 13 1.82 5.10 8.47
C CYS A 13 0.95 5.08 7.21
N ILE A 14 0.55 3.88 6.79
CA ILE A 14 -0.28 3.66 5.61
C ILE A 14 -1.50 2.88 6.06
N GLU A 15 -2.67 3.47 5.85
CA GLU A 15 -3.97 2.84 6.07
C GLU A 15 -4.64 2.67 4.71
N ILE A 16 -5.03 1.45 4.39
CA ILE A 16 -5.66 1.09 3.12
C ILE A 16 -6.72 0.03 3.38
N ASP A 17 -7.80 0.09 2.61
CA ASP A 17 -8.90 -0.89 2.67
C ASP A 17 -8.39 -2.32 2.44
N LEU A 18 -8.91 -3.26 3.21
CA LEU A 18 -8.75 -4.68 2.92
C LEU A 18 -9.63 -5.07 1.74
N GLU A 19 -9.15 -6.04 0.97
CA GLU A 19 -9.79 -6.59 -0.20
C GLU A 19 -10.16 -8.05 0.00
N THR A 20 -11.08 -8.54 -0.83
CA THR A 20 -11.31 -9.99 -0.90
C THR A 20 -10.01 -10.68 -1.36
N PRO A 21 -9.51 -11.70 -0.64
CA PRO A 21 -8.27 -12.38 -0.98
C PRO A 21 -8.23 -12.84 -2.45
N THR A 22 -7.40 -12.19 -3.26
CA THR A 22 -7.38 -12.40 -4.73
C THR A 22 -6.05 -13.04 -5.16
N PRO A 23 -6.04 -14.07 -6.02
CA PRO A 23 -4.81 -14.69 -6.47
C PRO A 23 -3.82 -13.68 -7.08
N SER A 24 -2.56 -13.72 -6.63
CA SER A 24 -1.50 -12.95 -7.27
C SER A 24 -1.19 -13.49 -8.67
N SER A 25 -0.51 -12.69 -9.50
CA SER A 25 -0.16 -13.07 -10.88
C SER A 25 0.67 -14.35 -10.98
N SER A 26 1.43 -14.71 -9.94
CA SER A 26 2.18 -15.98 -9.87
C SER A 26 1.36 -17.16 -9.35
N GLY A 27 0.15 -16.91 -8.84
CA GLY A 27 -0.75 -17.90 -8.24
C GLY A 27 -0.35 -18.40 -6.84
N LYS A 28 0.81 -17.96 -6.31
CA LYS A 28 1.40 -18.46 -5.06
C LYS A 28 0.84 -17.82 -3.79
N THR A 29 0.22 -16.65 -3.91
CA THR A 29 -0.25 -15.85 -2.77
C THR A 29 -1.66 -15.30 -3.06
N LEU A 30 -2.35 -14.87 -2.00
CA LEU A 30 -3.60 -14.12 -2.10
C LEU A 30 -3.37 -12.69 -1.62
N VAL A 31 -3.57 -11.71 -2.49
CA VAL A 31 -3.48 -10.28 -2.18
C VAL A 31 -4.68 -9.89 -1.33
N VAL A 32 -4.43 -9.19 -0.22
CA VAL A 32 -5.46 -8.77 0.75
C VAL A 32 -5.53 -7.26 0.92
N ALA A 33 -4.55 -6.51 0.42
CA ALA A 33 -4.61 -5.07 0.23
C ALA A 33 -3.53 -4.63 -0.77
N SER A 34 -3.87 -3.80 -1.74
CA SER A 34 -2.92 -3.32 -2.74
C SER A 34 -3.23 -1.91 -3.24
N THR A 35 -2.17 -1.15 -3.53
CA THR A 35 -2.28 0.10 -4.32
C THR A 35 -2.42 -0.17 -5.81
N HIS A 36 -2.36 -1.44 -6.25
CA HIS A 36 -2.44 -1.87 -7.65
C HIS A 36 -1.44 -1.18 -8.59
N GLY A 37 -0.31 -0.72 -8.02
CA GLY A 37 0.71 0.05 -8.72
C GLY A 37 1.28 1.14 -7.83
N ASN A 38 2.01 2.07 -8.45
CA ASN A 38 2.58 3.22 -7.76
C ASN A 38 1.53 4.32 -7.62
N THR A 39 1.30 4.78 -6.39
CA THR A 39 0.44 5.91 -6.08
C THR A 39 1.29 7.04 -5.48
N VAL A 40 1.20 8.23 -6.06
CA VAL A 40 1.85 9.43 -5.52
C VAL A 40 0.97 9.98 -4.38
N THR A 41 1.57 10.21 -3.22
CA THR A 41 0.86 10.70 -2.03
C THR A 41 1.09 12.20 -1.80
N SER A 42 0.30 12.81 -0.93
CA SER A 42 0.49 14.19 -0.48
C SER A 42 1.57 14.32 0.61
N VAL A 43 2.04 13.22 1.17
CA VAL A 43 3.07 13.21 2.21
C VAL A 43 4.43 13.54 1.60
N MET A 44 5.17 14.43 2.26
CA MET A 44 6.46 14.93 1.78
C MET A 44 7.62 14.39 2.63
N VAL A 45 8.69 13.96 1.96
CA VAL A 45 9.99 13.68 2.56
C VAL A 45 11.05 14.46 1.78
N GLU A 46 11.85 15.27 2.47
CA GLU A 46 12.83 16.18 1.84
C GLU A 46 12.23 17.09 0.75
N GLY A 47 10.98 17.55 0.96
CA GLY A 47 10.27 18.42 0.01
C GLY A 47 9.77 17.72 -1.26
N LYS A 48 9.84 16.38 -1.32
CA LYS A 48 9.34 15.58 -2.45
C LYS A 48 8.16 14.70 -2.01
N PRO A 49 7.13 14.54 -2.86
CA PRO A 49 6.01 13.66 -2.55
C PRO A 49 6.49 12.21 -2.52
N VAL A 50 6.01 11.45 -1.55
CA VAL A 50 6.33 10.03 -1.42
C VAL A 50 5.45 9.23 -2.38
N THR A 51 6.09 8.44 -3.25
CA THR A 51 5.41 7.44 -4.08
C THR A 51 5.39 6.11 -3.36
N ILE A 52 4.22 5.47 -3.30
CA ILE A 52 4.02 4.20 -2.61
C ILE A 52 3.54 3.13 -3.59
N GLY A 53 4.23 2.00 -3.61
CA GLY A 53 3.73 0.74 -4.16
C GLY A 53 3.63 -0.29 -3.03
N LEU A 54 2.42 -0.66 -2.64
CA LEU A 54 2.17 -1.56 -1.52
C LEU A 54 1.37 -2.78 -1.97
N ASN A 55 1.81 -3.95 -1.53
CA ASN A 55 1.06 -5.21 -1.63
C ASN A 55 1.16 -5.94 -0.30
N ALA A 56 0.03 -6.16 0.35
CA ALA A 56 -0.10 -7.09 1.46
C ALA A 56 -0.74 -8.37 0.94
N TYR A 57 -0.18 -9.52 1.32
CA TYR A 57 -0.66 -10.81 0.87
C TYR A 57 -0.51 -11.87 1.97
N ILE A 58 -1.38 -12.87 1.90
CA ILE A 58 -1.23 -14.12 2.64
C ILE A 58 -0.66 -15.20 1.72
N LYS A 59 0.15 -16.07 2.29
CA LYS A 59 0.58 -17.29 1.60
C LYS A 59 -0.64 -18.21 1.50
N LYS A 60 -0.78 -18.91 0.37
CA LYS A 60 -1.72 -20.03 0.29
C LYS A 60 -1.29 -21.16 1.22
#